data_AF-A0A931KJU0-F1
#
_entry.id   AF-A0A931KJU0-F1
#
_cell.length_a   1.000
_cell.length_b   1.000
_cell.length_c   1.000
_cell.angle_alpha   90.00
_cell.angle_beta   90.00
_cell.angle_gamma   90.00
#
_symmetry.space_group_name_H-M   'P 1'
#
loop_
_entity.id
_entity.type
_entity.pdbx_description
1 polymer ?
#
loop_
_entity_poly.entity_id
_entity_poly.type
_entity_poly.pdbx_seq_one_letter_code
_entity_poly.pdbx_strand_id
1 'polypeptide(L)'
;MGRRKAGRVNVDLVMSDNEAGLVSDKLPQKPMVGLLFDLETRMMTLEIKDDDSIHFNIPVHDDFVEVLEQRPYLHFGFMRDDEMLDAMQLPLAVLSPRYSFRDSLMTMAAQRTSRSILHITNFLKNVRSGQPINRENIGDESGLKPVSAGLNPALLKYAPFLKQQMSIEKSQQVKPVQPKPTRSYDV
;
A
#
# COMPACT_ATOMS: atom_id res chain seq x y z
N MET A 1 -30.08 -16.02 0.70
CA MET A 1 -29.13 -15.02 0.17
C MET A 1 -27.74 -15.40 0.68
N GLY A 2 -26.91 -16.00 -0.16
CA GLY A 2 -25.62 -16.53 0.28
C GLY A 2 -24.63 -15.40 0.55
N ARG A 3 -24.12 -15.30 1.78
CA ARG A 3 -22.92 -14.49 2.10
C ARG A 3 -21.80 -14.97 1.17
N ARG A 4 -21.46 -14.19 0.15
CA ARG A 4 -20.19 -14.39 -0.56
C ARG A 4 -19.12 -14.17 0.49
N LYS A 5 -18.42 -15.24 0.89
CA LYS A 5 -17.21 -15.11 1.70
C LYS A 5 -16.33 -14.09 1.00
N ALA A 6 -16.02 -12.98 1.67
CA ALA A 6 -14.97 -12.07 1.25
C ALA A 6 -13.79 -12.92 0.78
N GLY A 7 -13.36 -12.68 -0.45
CA GLY A 7 -12.42 -13.55 -1.14
C GLY A 7 -11.21 -13.81 -0.25
N ARG A 8 -10.98 -15.08 0.03
CA ARG A 8 -9.65 -15.70 0.19
C ARG A 8 -8.54 -14.77 -0.35
N VAL A 9 -7.78 -14.05 0.49
CA VAL A 9 -6.63 -13.19 0.09
C VAL A 9 -5.45 -13.39 1.05
N ASN A 10 -4.22 -13.49 0.54
CA ASN A 10 -3.01 -13.43 1.36
C ASN A 10 -2.35 -12.06 1.23
N VAL A 11 -1.92 -11.50 2.36
CA VAL A 11 -1.32 -10.16 2.41
C VAL A 11 -0.06 -10.17 3.26
N ASP A 12 1.00 -9.57 2.71
CA ASP A 12 2.22 -9.26 3.44
C ASP A 12 2.33 -7.76 3.66
N LEU A 13 2.76 -7.36 4.85
CA LEU A 13 3.34 -6.05 5.12
C LEU A 13 4.82 -6.11 4.81
N VAL A 14 5.29 -5.23 3.94
CA VAL A 14 6.70 -5.10 3.56
C VAL A 14 7.20 -3.71 3.92
N MET A 15 8.50 -3.63 4.22
CA MET A 15 9.12 -2.40 4.69
C MET A 15 10.50 -2.17 4.05
N SER A 16 10.76 -0.91 3.77
CA SER A 16 12.09 -0.35 3.48
C SER A 16 12.47 0.59 4.63
N ASP A 17 13.67 1.19 4.61
CA ASP A 17 14.16 2.03 5.71
C ASP A 17 13.19 3.13 6.16
N ASN A 18 12.41 3.69 5.23
CA ASN A 18 11.54 4.84 5.49
C ASN A 18 10.12 4.66 4.94
N GLU A 19 9.75 3.50 4.40
CA GLU A 19 8.44 3.32 3.79
C GLU A 19 7.90 1.93 4.07
N ALA A 20 6.58 1.82 4.11
CA ALA A 20 5.87 0.56 4.29
C ALA A 20 4.81 0.39 3.20
N GLY A 21 4.49 -0.87 2.91
CA GLY A 21 3.50 -1.21 1.91
C GLY A 21 2.94 -2.61 2.10
N LEU A 22 1.81 -2.87 1.45
CA LEU A 22 1.15 -4.16 1.41
C LEU A 22 1.36 -4.81 0.05
N VAL A 23 1.62 -6.11 0.04
CA VAL A 23 1.63 -6.94 -1.16
C VAL A 23 0.58 -8.02 -1.02
N SER A 24 -0.33 -8.09 -1.99
CA SER A 24 -1.43 -9.04 -2.03
C SER A 24 -1.35 -9.94 -3.26
N ASP A 25 -1.75 -11.20 -3.10
CA ASP A 25 -1.87 -12.17 -4.20
C ASP A 25 -3.14 -11.99 -5.06
N LYS A 26 -4.09 -11.18 -4.56
CA LYS A 26 -5.40 -10.97 -5.19
C LYS A 26 -5.86 -9.51 -5.09
N LEU A 27 -6.51 -9.08 -6.16
CA LEU A 27 -7.18 -7.79 -6.26
C LEU A 27 -8.58 -7.86 -5.63
N PRO A 28 -8.93 -6.96 -4.67
CA PRO A 28 -10.31 -6.77 -4.25
C PRO A 28 -11.20 -6.43 -5.43
N GLN A 29 -12.43 -6.94 -5.43
CA GLN A 29 -13.39 -6.70 -6.51
C GLN A 29 -14.00 -5.30 -6.47
N LYS A 30 -13.91 -4.63 -5.31
CA LYS A 30 -14.45 -3.29 -5.08
C LYS A 30 -13.34 -2.31 -4.70
N PRO A 31 -13.54 -0.99 -4.89
CA PRO A 31 -12.52 0.01 -4.59
C PRO A 31 -12.12 0.01 -3.12
N MET A 32 -10.81 -0.04 -2.87
CA MET A 32 -10.24 0.17 -1.55
C MET A 32 -10.26 1.66 -1.19
N VAL A 33 -10.63 1.95 0.05
CA VAL A 33 -10.77 3.33 0.57
C VAL A 33 -9.55 3.73 1.39
N GLY A 34 -9.04 2.81 2.22
CA GLY A 34 -7.85 3.02 3.02
C GLY A 34 -7.68 1.93 4.07
N LEU A 35 -6.77 2.17 4.99
CA LEU A 35 -6.35 1.21 6.01
C LEU A 35 -6.54 1.81 7.39
N LEU A 36 -6.97 0.99 8.33
CA LEU A 36 -6.98 1.29 9.75
C LEU A 36 -5.93 0.42 10.43
N PHE A 37 -5.08 1.01 11.26
CA PHE A 37 -4.13 0.27 12.09
C PHE A 37 -4.37 0.59 13.56
N ASP A 38 -4.77 -0.42 14.32
CA ASP A 38 -4.99 -0.30 15.75
C ASP A 38 -3.69 -0.61 16.50
N LEU A 39 -3.13 0.39 17.20
CA LEU A 39 -1.88 0.23 17.95
C LEU A 39 -2.02 -0.67 19.17
N GLU A 40 -3.21 -0.77 19.76
CA GLU A 40 -3.42 -1.56 20.97
C GLU A 40 -3.47 -3.06 20.63
N THR A 41 -4.25 -3.42 19.60
CA THR A 41 -4.39 -4.81 19.17
C THR A 41 -3.33 -5.23 18.14
N ARG A 42 -2.63 -4.26 17.54
CA ARG A 42 -1.70 -4.43 16.40
C ARG A 42 -2.36 -5.07 15.17
N MET A 43 -3.67 -4.93 15.06
CA MET A 43 -4.44 -5.46 13.94
C MET A 43 -4.65 -4.37 12.90
N MET A 44 -4.61 -4.76 11.63
CA MET A 44 -4.85 -3.87 10.51
C MET A 44 -6.13 -4.28 9.77
N THR A 45 -6.88 -3.30 9.32
CA THR A 45 -8.15 -3.47 8.59
C THR A 45 -8.10 -2.71 7.28
N LEU A 46 -8.55 -3.35 6.20
CA LEU A 46 -8.73 -2.73 4.90
C LEU A 46 -10.19 -2.33 4.70
N GLU A 47 -10.42 -1.04 4.50
CA GLU A 47 -11.74 -0.47 4.23
C GLU A 47 -12.06 -0.54 2.74
N ILE A 48 -13.22 -1.10 2.41
CA ILE A 48 -13.68 -1.30 1.03
C ILE A 48 -14.97 -0.51 0.83
N LYS A 49 -15.03 0.23 -0.29
CA LYS A 49 -16.19 1.05 -0.62
C LYS A 49 -17.41 0.17 -0.87
N ASP A 50 -18.50 0.47 -0.16
CA ASP A 50 -19.79 -0.20 -0.28
C ASP A 50 -19.70 -1.74 -0.09
N ASP A 51 -18.75 -2.20 0.75
CA ASP A 51 -18.55 -3.61 1.11
C ASP A 51 -18.16 -3.77 2.58
N ASP A 52 -18.11 -5.01 3.03
CA ASP A 52 -17.53 -5.35 4.32
C ASP A 52 -16.00 -5.11 4.31
N SER A 53 -15.50 -4.52 5.39
CA SER A 53 -14.05 -4.38 5.62
C SER A 53 -13.37 -5.74 5.77
N ILE A 54 -12.09 -5.80 5.39
CA ILE A 54 -11.26 -6.99 5.58
C ILE A 54 -10.39 -6.77 6.82
N HIS A 55 -10.67 -7.52 7.88
CA HIS A 55 -9.81 -7.60 9.05
C HIS A 55 -8.69 -8.60 8.79
N PHE A 56 -7.45 -8.12 8.81
CA PHE A 56 -6.30 -9.00 8.72
C PHE A 56 -6.15 -9.82 10.01
N ASN A 57 -5.56 -11.00 9.93
CA ASN A 57 -5.65 -12.01 11.00
C ASN A 57 -4.31 -12.33 11.68
N ILE A 58 -3.24 -11.63 11.35
CA ILE A 58 -1.94 -11.75 12.00
C ILE A 58 -1.53 -10.37 12.53
N PRO A 59 -1.19 -10.26 13.84
CA PRO A 59 -0.73 -9.01 14.43
C PRO A 59 0.58 -8.51 13.80
N VAL A 60 0.71 -7.19 13.69
CA VAL A 60 1.93 -6.53 13.21
C VAL A 60 3.04 -6.61 14.26
N HIS A 61 4.26 -6.98 13.85
CA HIS A 61 5.43 -6.99 14.74
C HIS A 61 5.89 -5.57 15.11
N ASP A 62 6.53 -5.44 16.28
CA ASP A 62 7.00 -4.17 16.84
C ASP A 62 7.91 -3.39 15.90
N ASP A 63 8.78 -4.07 15.15
CA ASP A 63 9.73 -3.45 14.23
C ASP A 63 9.07 -2.64 13.10
N PHE A 64 7.79 -2.88 12.82
CA PHE A 64 7.02 -2.14 11.81
C PHE A 64 6.22 -0.97 12.41
N VAL A 65 5.97 -0.97 13.72
CA VAL A 65 5.04 -0.04 14.37
C VAL A 65 5.50 1.40 14.23
N GLU A 66 6.78 1.68 14.51
CA GLU A 66 7.33 3.05 14.41
C GLU A 66 7.15 3.65 13.01
N VAL A 67 7.39 2.85 11.97
CA VAL A 67 7.21 3.28 10.59
C VAL A 67 5.73 3.52 10.28
N LEU A 68 4.83 2.64 10.74
CA LEU A 68 3.39 2.79 10.51
C LEU A 68 2.81 4.04 11.21
N GLU A 69 3.28 4.38 12.41
CA GLU A 69 2.83 5.58 13.13
C GLU A 69 3.20 6.88 12.42
N GLN A 70 4.33 6.90 11.71
CA GLN A 70 4.86 8.10 11.06
C GLN A 70 4.36 8.28 9.62
N ARG A 71 3.67 7.28 9.05
CA ARG A 71 3.29 7.25 7.64
C ARG A 71 1.79 7.39 7.49
N PRO A 72 1.32 8.42 6.76
CA PRO A 72 -0.11 8.61 6.61
C PRO A 72 -0.70 7.79 5.45
N TYR A 73 0.13 7.05 4.71
CA TYR A 73 -0.28 6.14 3.65
C TYR A 73 0.63 4.92 3.62
N LEU A 74 0.12 3.82 3.06
CA LEU A 74 0.91 2.66 2.65
C LEU A 74 0.84 2.49 1.13
N HIS A 75 1.94 2.04 0.54
CA HIS A 75 1.88 1.49 -0.81
C HIS A 75 1.08 0.18 -0.80
N PHE A 76 0.36 -0.13 -1.85
CA PHE A 76 -0.40 -1.36 -1.99
C PHE A 76 -0.15 -1.91 -3.39
N GLY A 77 0.47 -3.08 -3.47
CA GLY A 77 0.79 -3.78 -4.72
C GLY A 77 0.03 -5.09 -4.84
N PHE A 78 -0.40 -5.40 -6.06
CA PHE A 78 -1.02 -6.67 -6.42
C PHE A 78 -0.08 -7.47 -7.28
N MET A 79 0.27 -8.66 -6.80
CA MET A 79 1.23 -9.53 -7.47
C MET A 79 0.64 -10.90 -7.79
N ARG A 80 1.01 -11.43 -8.95
CA ARG A 80 0.74 -12.81 -9.33
C ARG A 80 1.89 -13.31 -10.19
N ASP A 81 2.44 -14.47 -9.86
CA ASP A 81 3.52 -15.11 -10.63
C ASP A 81 4.70 -14.16 -10.92
N ASP A 82 5.16 -13.44 -9.89
CA ASP A 82 6.22 -12.41 -9.94
C ASP A 82 5.94 -11.18 -10.83
N GLU A 83 4.69 -11.03 -11.31
CA GLU A 83 4.24 -9.87 -12.06
C GLU A 83 3.38 -8.95 -11.20
N MET A 84 3.75 -7.67 -11.15
CA MET A 84 2.91 -6.61 -10.61
C MET A 84 1.76 -6.33 -11.60
N LEU A 85 0.54 -6.53 -11.12
CA LEU A 85 -0.69 -6.32 -11.87
C LEU A 85 -1.32 -4.97 -11.61
N ASP A 86 -1.30 -4.47 -10.38
CA ASP A 86 -1.79 -3.13 -10.07
C ASP A 86 -1.06 -2.59 -8.83
N ALA A 87 -0.98 -1.26 -8.71
CA ALA A 87 -0.35 -0.63 -7.58
C ALA A 87 -0.99 0.74 -7.27
N MET A 88 -1.19 1.02 -5.99
CA MET A 88 -1.71 2.30 -5.51
C MET A 88 -1.17 2.65 -4.13
N GLN A 89 -1.41 3.88 -3.68
CA GLN A 89 -1.19 4.29 -2.30
C GLN A 89 -2.53 4.39 -1.59
N LEU A 90 -2.64 3.75 -0.44
CA LEU A 90 -3.83 3.80 0.40
C LEU A 90 -3.56 4.68 1.62
N PRO A 91 -4.47 5.61 1.97
CA PRO A 91 -4.42 6.32 3.24
C PRO A 91 -4.40 5.35 4.42
N LEU A 92 -3.65 5.67 5.47
CA LEU A 92 -3.54 4.94 6.73
C LEU A 92 -4.04 5.84 7.86
N ALA A 93 -5.04 5.38 8.59
CA ALA A 93 -5.43 5.95 9.88
C ALA A 93 -4.91 5.07 11.01
N VAL A 94 -4.18 5.69 11.94
CA VAL A 94 -3.69 5.01 13.14
C VAL A 94 -4.69 5.25 14.28
N LEU A 95 -5.22 4.18 14.84
CA LEU A 95 -6.12 4.19 15.99
C LEU A 95 -5.27 4.00 17.25
N SER A 96 -5.33 4.98 18.14
CA SER A 96 -4.60 4.95 19.39
C SER A 96 -5.34 5.75 20.45
N PRO A 97 -5.30 5.36 21.72
CA PRO A 97 -5.71 6.23 22.81
C PRO A 97 -4.91 7.54 22.88
N ARG A 98 -3.69 7.56 22.31
CA ARG A 98 -2.81 8.74 22.28
C ARG A 98 -3.20 9.78 21.23
N TYR A 99 -3.95 9.37 20.21
CA TYR A 99 -4.35 10.21 19.10
C TYR A 99 -5.87 10.37 19.10
N SER A 100 -6.35 11.58 18.82
CA SER A 100 -7.79 11.78 18.63
C SER A 100 -8.24 10.98 17.41
N PHE A 101 -9.22 10.08 17.60
CA PHE A 101 -9.83 9.32 16.49
C PHE A 101 -10.29 10.24 15.35
N ARG A 102 -10.82 11.42 15.70
CA ARG A 102 -11.23 12.43 14.73
C ARG A 102 -10.05 12.92 13.90
N ASP A 103 -8.90 13.15 14.51
CA ASP A 103 -7.72 13.68 13.81
C ASP A 103 -7.11 12.64 12.87
N SER A 104 -7.07 11.38 13.30
CA SER A 104 -6.65 10.25 12.44
C SER A 104 -7.59 10.11 11.22
N LEU A 105 -8.90 10.19 11.43
CA LEU A 105 -9.87 10.15 10.33
C LEU A 105 -9.79 11.36 9.40
N MET A 106 -9.60 12.57 9.95
CA MET A 106 -9.47 13.78 9.13
C MET A 106 -8.20 13.75 8.28
N THR A 107 -7.11 13.22 8.83
CA THR A 107 -5.87 13.00 8.09
C THR A 107 -6.09 12.01 6.94
N MET A 108 -6.77 10.90 7.22
CA MET A 108 -7.11 9.90 6.20
C MET A 108 -8.03 10.48 5.11
N ALA A 109 -9.07 11.24 5.49
CA ALA A 109 -10.02 11.83 4.55
C ALA A 109 -9.40 12.94 3.68
N ALA A 110 -8.39 13.65 4.19
CA ALA A 110 -7.63 14.63 3.42
C ALA A 110 -6.72 13.97 2.37
N GLN A 111 -6.38 12.70 2.55
CA GLN A 111 -5.53 11.95 1.63
C GLN A 111 -6.36 11.19 0.60
N ARG A 112 -5.93 11.29 -0.65
CA ARG A 112 -6.56 10.58 -1.76
C ARG A 112 -5.69 9.40 -2.14
N THR A 113 -6.34 8.28 -2.45
CA THR A 113 -5.69 7.16 -3.13
C THR A 113 -4.96 7.67 -4.37
N SER A 114 -3.65 7.44 -4.40
CA SER A 114 -2.79 7.85 -5.51
C SER A 114 -2.33 6.61 -6.28
N ARG A 115 -2.04 6.74 -7.58
CA ARG A 115 -1.57 5.63 -8.42
C ARG A 115 -0.21 5.93 -9.05
N SER A 116 0.78 6.39 -8.26
CA SER A 116 2.14 6.52 -8.79
C SER A 116 2.84 5.16 -8.83
N ILE A 117 2.89 4.57 -10.02
CA ILE A 117 3.55 3.27 -10.24
C ILE A 117 5.06 3.41 -10.06
N LEU A 118 5.63 4.57 -10.42
CA LEU A 118 7.06 4.81 -10.28
C LEU A 118 7.51 4.81 -8.81
N HIS A 119 6.78 5.48 -7.92
CA HIS A 119 7.11 5.48 -6.49
C HIS A 119 6.99 4.08 -5.89
N ILE A 120 5.91 3.35 -6.19
CA ILE A 120 5.71 2.00 -5.65
C ILE A 120 6.78 1.03 -6.19
N THR A 121 7.17 1.19 -7.45
CA THR A 121 8.27 0.43 -8.06
C THR A 121 9.60 0.70 -7.35
N ASN A 122 9.91 1.96 -7.06
CA ASN A 122 11.13 2.32 -6.35
C ASN A 122 11.10 1.82 -4.90
N PHE A 123 9.95 1.90 -4.23
CA PHE A 123 9.73 1.35 -2.90
C PHE A 123 10.04 -0.15 -2.86
N LEU A 124 9.37 -0.93 -3.72
CA LEU A 124 9.51 -2.40 -3.75
C LEU A 124 10.95 -2.84 -4.02
N LYS A 125 11.72 -2.02 -4.75
CA LYS A 125 13.13 -2.31 -4.98
C LYS A 125 14.02 -2.19 -3.74
N ASN A 126 13.57 -1.44 -2.75
CA ASN A 126 14.28 -1.15 -1.52
C ASN A 126 13.68 -1.87 -0.31
N VAL A 127 12.73 -2.78 -0.50
CA VAL A 127 12.16 -3.61 0.57
C VAL A 127 13.26 -4.48 1.17
N ARG A 128 13.37 -4.46 2.50
CA ARG A 128 14.37 -5.19 3.29
C ARG A 128 13.77 -6.25 4.19
N SER A 129 12.51 -6.07 4.59
CA SER A 129 11.79 -6.99 5.45
C SER A 129 10.34 -7.13 4.99
N GLY A 130 9.74 -8.26 5.36
CA GLY A 130 8.34 -8.54 5.13
C GLY A 130 7.80 -9.45 6.22
N GLN A 131 6.52 -9.27 6.54
CA GLN A 131 5.79 -10.13 7.46
C GLN A 131 4.40 -10.44 6.89
N PRO A 132 3.90 -11.67 7.07
CA PRO A 132 2.51 -11.98 6.78
C PRO A 132 1.61 -11.22 7.74
N ILE A 133 0.59 -10.52 7.23
CA ILE A 133 -0.46 -9.91 8.06
C ILE A 133 -1.83 -10.55 7.84
N ASN A 134 -2.03 -11.20 6.69
CA ASN A 134 -3.23 -11.99 6.44
C ASN A 134 -2.90 -13.32 5.77
N ARG A 135 -3.40 -14.42 6.32
CA ARG A 135 -3.34 -15.76 5.72
C ARG A 135 -4.67 -16.47 5.81
N GLU A 136 -5.10 -17.06 4.71
CA GLU A 136 -6.39 -17.76 4.68
C GLU A 136 -6.40 -19.02 5.56
N ASN A 137 -5.29 -19.78 5.56
CA ASN A 137 -5.13 -21.02 6.32
C ASN A 137 -3.90 -20.89 7.23
N ILE A 138 -4.12 -20.41 8.46
CA ILE A 138 -3.05 -20.33 9.48
C ILE A 138 -2.51 -21.73 9.85
N GLY A 139 -3.32 -22.79 9.65
CA GLY A 139 -2.95 -24.17 9.95
C GLY A 139 -2.25 -24.95 8.83
N ASP A 140 -1.99 -24.33 7.67
CA ASP A 140 -1.28 -24.97 6.55
C ASP A 140 0.10 -24.34 6.37
N GLU A 141 1.14 -25.05 6.82
CA GLU A 141 2.54 -24.60 6.74
C GLU A 141 3.00 -24.33 5.30
N SER A 142 2.35 -24.93 4.29
CA SER A 142 2.69 -24.71 2.88
C SER A 142 2.18 -23.36 2.34
N GLY A 143 1.14 -22.79 2.96
CA GLY A 143 0.59 -21.46 2.67
C GLY A 143 1.25 -20.30 3.43
N LEU A 144 2.20 -20.62 4.31
CA LEU A 144 2.95 -19.62 5.09
C LEU A 144 4.04 -18.91 4.29
N LYS A 145 4.28 -19.32 3.03
CA LYS A 145 5.22 -18.60 2.17
C LYS A 145 4.79 -17.12 2.09
N PRO A 146 5.68 -16.17 2.41
CA PRO A 146 5.44 -14.76 2.14
C PRO A 146 4.98 -14.60 0.69
N VAL A 147 3.93 -13.81 0.42
CA VAL A 147 3.63 -13.33 -0.94
C VAL A 147 4.87 -12.63 -1.52
N SER A 148 5.67 -12.05 -0.64
CA SER A 148 6.98 -11.47 -0.89
C SER A 148 8.13 -12.47 -1.00
N ALA A 149 7.96 -13.76 -0.68
CA ALA A 149 9.03 -14.74 -0.70
C ALA A 149 9.35 -15.12 -2.14
N GLY A 150 10.45 -14.57 -2.65
CA GLY A 150 10.81 -14.64 -4.06
C GLY A 150 10.80 -13.28 -4.75
N LEU A 151 10.40 -12.20 -4.06
CA LEU A 151 10.67 -10.83 -4.51
C LEU A 151 12.19 -10.64 -4.57
N ASN A 152 12.74 -10.90 -5.74
CA ASN A 152 13.97 -10.25 -6.17
C ASN A 152 13.52 -8.94 -6.84
N PRO A 153 13.70 -7.77 -6.17
CA PRO A 153 13.57 -6.44 -6.77
C PRO A 153 14.00 -6.29 -8.22
N ALA A 154 15.08 -6.99 -8.61
CA ALA A 154 15.64 -6.93 -9.95
C ALA A 154 14.88 -7.76 -10.99
N LEU A 155 14.04 -8.72 -10.56
CA LEU A 155 13.28 -9.63 -11.41
C LEU A 155 11.78 -9.31 -11.46
N LEU A 156 11.31 -8.31 -10.71
CA LEU A 156 9.92 -7.85 -10.72
C LEU A 156 9.48 -7.52 -12.16
N LYS A 157 8.50 -8.30 -12.65
CA LYS A 157 7.86 -8.03 -13.93
C LYS A 157 6.69 -7.08 -13.70
N TYR A 158 6.37 -6.31 -14.72
CA TYR A 158 5.25 -5.37 -14.69
C TYR A 158 4.37 -5.64 -15.90
N ALA A 159 3.06 -5.66 -15.66
CA ALA A 159 2.08 -5.75 -16.72
C ALA A 159 2.30 -4.62 -17.77
N PRO A 160 2.03 -4.86 -19.06
CA PRO A 160 2.35 -3.91 -20.13
C PRO A 160 1.78 -2.50 -19.90
N PHE A 161 0.56 -2.40 -19.37
CA PHE A 161 -0.07 -1.11 -19.10
C PHE A 161 0.61 -0.34 -17.96
N LEU A 162 1.14 -1.02 -16.94
CA LEU A 162 1.92 -0.40 -15.87
C LEU A 162 3.25 0.15 -16.41
N LYS A 163 3.89 -0.56 -17.35
CA LYS A 163 5.10 -0.07 -18.03
C LYS A 163 4.82 1.19 -18.84
N GLN A 164 3.69 1.24 -19.54
CA GLN A 164 3.25 2.43 -20.26
C GLN A 164 3.00 3.60 -19.29
N GLN A 165 2.29 3.35 -18.19
CA GLN A 165 2.03 4.36 -17.16
C GLN A 165 3.33 4.89 -16.54
N MET A 166 4.28 4.03 -16.17
CA MET A 166 5.59 4.44 -15.66
C MET A 166 6.34 5.33 -16.64
N SER A 167 6.24 5.05 -17.95
CA SER A 167 6.92 5.85 -18.98
C SER A 167 6.33 7.26 -19.07
N ILE A 168 5.00 7.37 -18.93
CA ILE A 168 4.29 8.65 -18.86
C ILE A 168 4.69 9.41 -17.60
N GLU A 169 4.63 8.78 -16.42
CA GLU A 169 5.02 9.40 -15.14
C GLU A 169 6.46 9.93 -15.17
N LYS A 170 7.41 9.14 -15.67
CA LYS A 170 8.81 9.56 -15.85
C LYS A 170 8.92 10.79 -16.76
N SER A 171 8.18 10.83 -17.87
CA SER A 171 8.23 11.96 -18.80
C SER A 171 7.65 13.26 -18.21
N GLN A 172 6.69 13.15 -17.28
CA GLN A 172 6.08 14.30 -16.61
C GLN A 172 6.98 14.89 -15.52
N GLN A 173 7.74 14.06 -14.80
CA GLN A 173 8.72 14.52 -13.81
C GLN A 173 9.89 15.30 -14.43
N VAL A 174 10.18 15.09 -15.72
CA VAL A 174 11.32 15.73 -16.42
C VAL A 174 10.99 17.12 -16.98
N LYS A 175 9.73 17.58 -17.00
CA LYS A 175 9.42 18.94 -17.48
C LYS A 175 9.92 19.99 -16.48
N PRO A 176 10.96 20.79 -16.79
CA PRO A 176 11.38 21.88 -15.92
C PRO A 176 10.28 22.95 -15.95
N VAL A 177 9.92 23.47 -14.78
CA VAL A 177 9.14 24.71 -14.67
C VAL A 177 9.97 25.80 -15.34
N GLN A 178 9.63 26.18 -16.57
CA GLN A 178 10.22 27.38 -17.17
C GLN A 178 9.88 28.56 -16.25
N PRO A 179 10.88 29.31 -15.74
CA PRO A 179 10.59 30.49 -14.95
C PRO A 179 9.77 31.46 -15.80
N LYS A 180 8.62 31.91 -15.26
CA LYS A 180 7.82 32.97 -15.89
C LYS A 180 8.73 34.18 -16.15
N PRO A 181 8.71 34.77 -17.36
CA PRO A 181 9.47 36.00 -17.59
C PRO A 181 8.94 37.10 -16.69
N THR A 182 9.81 37.63 -15.82
CA THR A 182 9.54 38.80 -14.99
C THR A 182 9.28 39.97 -15.93
N ARG A 183 8.05 40.51 -15.95
CA ARG A 183 7.78 41.81 -16.60
C ARG A 183 8.61 42.87 -15.86
N SER A 184 9.62 43.42 -16.52
CA SER A 184 10.21 44.69 -16.13
C SER A 184 9.13 45.76 -16.30
N TYR A 185 8.89 46.53 -15.25
CA TYR A 185 8.18 47.79 -15.38
C TYR A 185 9.22 48.82 -15.85
N ASP A 186 9.04 49.34 -17.06
CA ASP A 186 9.76 50.52 -17.51
C ASP A 186 9.19 51.75 -16.78
N VAL A 187 10.10 52.60 -16.31
CA VAL A 187 9.87 53.87 -15.60
C VAL A 187 9.59 54.98 -16.59
#